data_AF-A0A972MKL2-F1
#
_entry.id   AF-A0A972MKL2-F1
#
_cell.length_a   1.000
_cell.length_b   1.000
_cell.length_c   1.000
_cell.angle_alpha   90.00
_cell.angle_beta   90.00
_cell.angle_gamma   90.00
#
_symmetry.space_group_name_H-M   'P 1'
#
loop_
_entity.id
_entity.type
_entity.pdbx_description
1 polymer ?
#
loop_
_entity_poly.entity_id
_entity_poly.type
_entity_poly.pdbx_seq_one_letter_code
_entity_poly.pdbx_strand_id
1 'polypeptide(L)' 'MSQETALMIAGYGKFFLILFIFVIFYGYAISIYRRDKSGERDFEKYSNLVLDDSLDSPPLEKRERKKS' A
#
# COMPACT_ATOMS: atom_id res chain seq x y z
N MET A 1 42.24 0.62 -6.84
CA MET A 1 41.03 0.29 -7.62
C MET A 1 41.04 1.16 -8.87
N SER A 2 40.85 0.61 -10.08
CA SER A 2 40.83 1.44 -11.29
C SER A 2 39.55 2.28 -11.35
N GLN A 3 39.59 3.43 -12.02
CA GLN A 3 38.42 4.30 -12.19
C GLN A 3 37.26 3.57 -12.88
N GLU A 4 37.58 2.70 -13.84
CA GLU A 4 36.62 1.85 -14.55
C GLU A 4 35.90 0.88 -13.59
N THR A 5 36.63 0.23 -12.68
CA THR A 5 36.03 -0.68 -11.69
C THR A 5 35.10 0.08 -10.74
N ALA A 6 35.46 1.29 -10.32
CA ALA A 6 34.61 2.12 -9.47
C ALA A 6 33.30 2.53 -10.17
N LEU A 7 33.37 2.87 -11.46
CA LEU A 7 32.20 3.18 -12.29
C LEU A 7 31.28 1.98 -12.46
N MET A 8 31.83 0.78 -12.69
CA MET A 8 31.03 -0.43 -12.80
C MET A 8 30.28 -0.74 -11.50
N ILE A 9 30.96 -0.67 -10.35
CA ILE A 9 30.33 -0.91 -9.03
C ILE A 9 29.21 0.10 -8.78
N ALA A 10 29.45 1.38 -9.07
CA ALA A 10 28.44 2.42 -8.93
C ALA A 10 27.23 2.19 -9.86
N GLY A 11 27.46 1.72 -11.08
CA GLY A 11 26.42 1.35 -12.04
C GLY A 11 25.51 0.23 -11.52
N TYR A 12 26.10 -0.87 -11.07
CA TYR A 12 25.33 -1.97 -10.47
C TYR A 12 24.58 -1.51 -9.21
N GLY A 13 25.21 -0.71 -8.35
CA GLY A 13 24.55 -0.16 -7.16
C GLY A 13 23.29 0.65 -7.51
N LYS A 14 23.36 1.51 -8.53
CA LYS A 14 22.19 2.28 -9.00
C LYS A 14 21.11 1.38 -9.59
N PHE A 15 21.48 0.37 -10.39
CA PHE A 15 20.53 -0.58 -10.95
C PHE A 15 19.76 -1.34 -9.86
N PHE A 16 20.48 -1.90 -8.88
CA PHE A 16 19.84 -2.63 -7.77
C PHE A 16 19.00 -1.72 -6.87
N LEU A 17 19.41 -0.46 -6.67
CA LEU A 17 18.59 0.51 -5.95
C LEU A 17 17.25 0.75 -6.67
N ILE A 18 17.26 0.94 -7.99
CA ILE A 18 16.04 1.11 -8.78
C ILE A 18 15.18 -0.15 -8.69
N LEU A 19 15.77 -1.33 -8.89
CA LEU A 19 15.06 -2.61 -8.79
C LEU A 19 14.42 -2.79 -7.40
N PHE A 20 15.15 -2.47 -6.33
CA PHE A 20 14.67 -2.55 -4.97
C PHE A 20 13.46 -1.64 -4.73
N ILE A 21 13.53 -0.39 -5.19
CA ILE A 21 12.42 0.57 -5.11
C ILE A 21 11.21 0.03 -5.88
N PHE A 22 11.41 -0.53 -7.07
CA PHE A 22 10.34 -1.17 -7.86
C PHE A 22 9.67 -2.32 -7.11
N VAL A 23 10.45 -3.20 -6.49
CA VAL A 23 9.92 -4.32 -5.69
C VAL A 23 9.09 -3.82 -4.52
N ILE A 24 9.54 -2.78 -3.81
CA ILE A 24 8.78 -2.18 -2.70
C ILE A 24 7.45 -1.63 -3.21
N PHE A 25 7.45 -0.80 -4.25
CA PHE A 25 6.22 -0.18 -4.74
C PHE A 25 5.24 -1.20 -5.32
N TYR A 26 5.73 -2.16 -6.09
CA TYR A 26 4.88 -3.22 -6.65
C TYR A 26 4.35 -4.15 -5.55
N GLY A 27 5.20 -4.47 -4.57
CA GLY A 27 4.80 -5.21 -3.37
C GLY A 27 3.74 -4.48 -2.54
N TYR A 28 3.85 -3.16 -2.42
CA TYR A 28 2.86 -2.33 -1.74
C TYR A 28 1.51 -2.32 -2.48
N ALA A 29 1.52 -2.18 -3.82
CA ALA A 29 0.31 -2.28 -4.64
C ALA A 29 -0.37 -3.65 -4.45
N ILE A 30 0.40 -4.74 -4.49
CA ILE A 30 -0.10 -6.09 -4.22
C ILE A 30 -0.66 -6.18 -2.79
N SER A 31 0.02 -5.61 -1.79
CA SER A 31 -0.44 -5.63 -0.41
C SER A 31 -1.78 -4.93 -0.25
N ILE A 32 -2.02 -3.82 -0.94
CA ILE A 32 -3.33 -3.13 -0.92
C ILE A 32 -4.39 -4.05 -1.52
N TYR A 33 -4.15 -4.58 -2.71
CA TYR A 33 -5.09 -5.48 -3.38
C TYR A 33 -5.42 -6.73 -2.54
N ARG A 34 -4.43 -7.29 -1.84
CA ARG A 34 -4.63 -8.44 -0.95
C ARG A 34 -5.48 -8.11 0.27
N ARG A 35 -5.33 -6.91 0.86
CA ARG A 35 -6.14 -6.46 2.01
C ARG A 35 -7.58 -6.18 1.61
N ASP A 36 -7.76 -5.65 0.41
CA ASP A 36 -9.09 -5.44 -0.19
C ASP A 36 -9.78 -6.79 -0.42
N LYS A 37 -9.08 -7.75 -1.04
CA LYS A 37 -9.62 -9.10 -1.29
C LYS A 37 -9.80 -9.96 -0.04
N SER A 38 -9.02 -9.77 1.02
CA SER A 38 -9.16 -10.53 2.27
C SER A 38 -10.24 -9.98 3.20
N GLY A 39 -10.87 -8.86 2.85
CA GLY A 39 -11.98 -8.27 3.62
C GLY A 39 -11.57 -7.70 4.98
N GLU A 40 -10.27 -7.50 5.25
CA GLU A 40 -9.82 -6.81 6.47
C GLU A 40 -10.21 -5.34 6.46
N ARG A 41 -10.24 -4.73 5.26
CA ARG A 41 -10.79 -3.40 5.01
C ARG A 41 -11.51 -3.41 3.67
N ASP A 42 -12.82 -3.26 3.74
CA ASP A 42 -13.68 -3.06 2.58
C ASP A 42 -13.61 -1.57 2.17
N PHE A 43 -12.79 -1.26 1.18
CA PHE A 43 -12.63 0.10 0.67
C PHE A 43 -13.82 0.54 -0.19
N GLU A 44 -14.61 -0.40 -0.74
CA GLU A 44 -15.84 -0.09 -1.47
C GLU A 44 -16.90 0.50 -0.54
N LYS A 45 -16.95 0.05 0.72
CA LYS A 45 -17.87 0.58 1.73
C LYS A 45 -17.73 2.10 1.96
N TYR A 46 -16.52 2.62 1.84
CA TYR A 46 -16.24 4.06 1.94
C TYR A 46 -16.70 4.84 0.69
N SER A 47 -16.52 4.25 -0.50
CA SER A 47 -17.04 4.83 -1.74
C SER A 47 -18.57 4.88 -1.74
N ASN A 48 -19.21 3.80 -1.27
CA ASN A 48 -20.67 3.72 -1.18
C ASN A 48 -21.26 4.71 -0.16
N LEU A 49 -20.54 5.03 0.92
CA LEU A 49 -20.98 6.07 1.88
C LEU A 49 -21.14 7.45 1.24
N VAL A 50 -20.29 7.80 0.26
CA VAL A 50 -20.38 9.10 -0.43
C VAL A 50 -21.49 9.10 -1.48
N LEU A 51 -21.79 7.94 -2.06
CA LEU A 51 -22.84 7.76 -3.06
C LEU A 51 -24.23 7.58 -2.45
N ASP A 52 -24.29 7.14 -1.19
CA ASP A 52 -25.53 6.99 -0.44
C ASP A 52 -25.89 8.31 0.26
N ASP A 53 -26.88 9.02 -0.28
CA ASP A 53 -27.39 10.31 0.24
C ASP A 53 -28.33 10.13 1.46
N SER A 54 -28.37 8.92 2.02
CA SER A 54 -29.16 8.59 3.21
C SER A 54 -28.52 9.15 4.48
N LEU A 55 -29.32 9.84 5.31
CA LEU A 55 -28.89 10.35 6.61
C LEU A 55 -28.76 9.27 7.70
N ASP A 56 -29.26 8.05 7.43
CA ASP A 56 -29.36 6.94 8.40
C ASP A 56 -28.29 5.85 8.20
N SER A 57 -27.14 6.17 7.59
CA SER A 57 -26.09 5.18 7.32
C SER A 57 -25.51 4.59 8.61
N PRO A 58 -25.47 3.24 8.76
CA PRO A 58 -24.90 2.61 9.93
C PRO A 58 -23.37 2.84 9.99
N PRO A 59 -22.76 2.91 11.19
CA PRO A 59 -21.32 3.11 11.32
C PRO A 59 -20.50 2.08 10.52
N LEU A 60 -19.56 2.56 9.70
CA LEU A 60 -18.77 1.71 8.79
C LEU A 60 -17.87 0.71 9.54
N GLU A 61 -17.25 1.16 10.63
CA GLU A 61 -16.33 0.36 11.45
C GLU A 61 -16.91 0.10 12.85
N LYS A 62 -16.58 -1.06 13.42
CA LYS A 62 -16.94 -1.39 14.81
C LYS A 62 -16.17 -0.47 15.74
N ARG A 63 -16.89 0.39 16.46
CA ARG A 63 -16.31 1.18 17.56
C ARG A 63 -16.00 0.22 18.71
N GLU A 64 -14.73 0.06 19.04
CA GLU A 64 -14.37 -0.64 20.26
C GLU A 64 -14.92 0.14 21.46
N ARG A 65 -15.90 -0.43 22.17
CA ARG A 65 -16.30 0.12 23.46
C ARG A 65 -15.15 -0.14 24.42
N LYS A 66 -14.34 0.88 24.67
CA LYS A 66 -13.44 0.89 25.83
C LYS A 66 -14.32 0.72 27.06
N LYS A 67 -14.30 -0.47 27.68
CA LYS A 67 -14.99 -0.70 28.96
C LYS A 67 -14.36 0.25 29.98
N SER A 68 -15.14 1.24 30.41
CA SER A 68 -14.85 2.09 31.56
C SER A 68 -14.99 1.31 32.86
#